data_AF-A0A1H0UJX2-F1
#
_entry.id   AF-A0A1H0UJX2-F1
#
_cell.length_a   1.000
_cell.length_b   1.000
_cell.length_c   1.000
_cell.angle_alpha   90.00
_cell.angle_beta   90.00
_cell.angle_gamma   90.00
#
_symmetry.space_group_name_H-M   'P 1'
#
loop_
_entity.id
_entity.type
_entity.pdbx_description
1 polymer ?
#
loop_
_entity_poly.entity_id
_entity_poly.type
_entity_poly.pdbx_seq_one_letter_code
_entity_poly.pdbx_strand_id
1 'polypeptide(L)'
;MDNRIRLCFRPIMEIMVAGKPEAAASLHHTTSVCYNKRAATACNIAGRPYKNIMADILYHLLANLLYIRRHKKSIHLKEMNNPLLYFIFKGDLHTLFSAKKRPSSFSLSLTRKASIKDIIEAFGIPHTEVGKIEAGGTEVDFTFCPEHSQTVVVFPFDFRTTQKLPTLLHPEIGKPIRFMVDRTVLKLGRNLRLAGFDTTVAPAKSFRQTGLQAEREGRIIATRNRDLLKCAQVRHGQLIRSQDHRIQIGEVCDRYGLRRKMNIFTRCPECNAILAKVAKDDILHLLEPLTQKYYTSFMRCVGCRKIYWRGSHHHKMSVFMDQIRNRISF
;
A
#
# COMPACT_ATOMS: atom_id res chain seq x y z
N MET A 1 -18.12 -19.27 34.04
CA MET A 1 -18.64 -18.06 33.38
C MET A 1 -20.06 -18.35 32.93
N ASP A 2 -20.97 -17.52 33.42
CA ASP A 2 -22.36 -17.85 33.76
C ASP A 2 -23.30 -17.95 32.53
N ASN A 3 -24.28 -18.83 32.64
CA ASN A 3 -25.21 -19.30 31.60
C ASN A 3 -26.26 -18.25 31.17
N ARG A 4 -25.99 -16.96 31.42
CA ARG A 4 -26.94 -15.83 31.26
C ARG A 4 -26.75 -14.99 30.00
N ILE A 5 -25.67 -15.20 29.23
CA ILE A 5 -25.43 -14.48 27.96
C ILE A 5 -26.23 -15.10 26.79
N ARG A 6 -26.69 -16.35 26.93
CA ARG A 6 -27.46 -17.06 25.88
C ARG A 6 -28.91 -16.61 25.73
N LEU A 7 -29.46 -15.81 26.65
CA LEU A 7 -30.90 -15.48 26.68
C LEU A 7 -31.29 -14.13 26.06
N CYS A 8 -30.33 -13.26 25.71
CA CYS A 8 -30.65 -11.95 25.10
C CYS A 8 -30.53 -11.90 23.56
N PHE A 9 -29.97 -12.94 22.92
CA PHE A 9 -29.73 -12.94 21.46
C PHE A 9 -30.74 -13.76 20.64
N ARG A 10 -31.60 -14.56 21.28
CA ARG A 10 -32.58 -15.40 20.57
C ARG A 10 -33.75 -14.62 19.96
N PRO A 11 -34.34 -13.58 20.61
CA PRO A 11 -35.52 -12.92 20.05
C PRO A 11 -35.23 -12.02 18.85
N ILE A 12 -34.02 -11.44 18.75
CA ILE A 12 -33.67 -10.47 17.69
C ILE A 12 -33.38 -11.20 16.36
N MET A 13 -32.78 -12.39 16.42
CA MET A 13 -32.53 -13.21 15.24
C MET A 13 -33.81 -13.86 14.71
N GLU A 14 -34.74 -14.31 15.57
CA GLU A 14 -36.01 -14.90 15.14
C GLU A 14 -36.95 -13.88 14.48
N ILE A 15 -36.94 -12.61 14.93
CA ILE A 15 -37.74 -11.53 14.31
C ILE A 15 -37.16 -11.09 12.97
N MET A 16 -35.84 -11.18 12.77
CA MET A 16 -35.20 -10.88 11.47
C MET A 16 -35.43 -11.98 10.43
N VAL A 17 -35.65 -13.24 10.84
CA VAL A 17 -35.92 -14.37 9.92
C VAL A 17 -37.39 -14.51 9.56
N ALA A 18 -38.33 -14.03 10.39
CA ALA A 18 -39.77 -14.32 10.22
C ALA A 18 -40.58 -13.32 9.37
N GLY A 19 -39.99 -12.23 8.84
CA GLY A 19 -40.62 -11.41 7.79
C GLY A 19 -42.05 -10.89 8.05
N LYS A 20 -42.44 -10.63 9.30
CA LYS A 20 -43.76 -10.05 9.63
C LYS A 20 -43.61 -8.62 10.19
N PRO A 21 -44.19 -7.58 9.54
CA PRO A 21 -43.95 -6.17 9.91
C PRO A 21 -44.65 -5.68 11.19
N GLU A 22 -45.51 -6.49 11.81
CA GLU A 22 -46.45 -5.99 12.84
C GLU A 22 -45.93 -6.11 14.29
N ALA A 23 -44.78 -6.76 14.52
CA ALA A 23 -44.20 -6.92 15.86
C ALA A 23 -43.28 -5.76 16.31
N ALA A 24 -42.98 -4.79 15.45
CA ALA A 24 -42.04 -3.70 15.77
C ALA A 24 -42.63 -2.61 16.69
N ALA A 25 -43.95 -2.52 16.82
CA ALA A 25 -44.61 -1.48 17.62
C ALA A 25 -44.64 -1.77 19.13
N SER A 26 -44.48 -3.02 19.57
CA SER A 26 -44.50 -3.37 21.01
C SER A 26 -43.12 -3.29 21.70
N LEU A 27 -42.03 -3.13 20.94
CA LEU A 27 -40.65 -3.06 21.45
C LEU A 27 -40.23 -1.68 21.96
N HIS A 28 -40.99 -0.63 21.64
CA HIS A 28 -40.79 0.70 22.23
C HIS A 28 -41.16 0.76 23.72
N HIS A 29 -41.97 -0.18 24.22
CA HIS A 29 -42.40 -0.20 25.63
C HIS A 29 -41.60 -1.15 26.53
N THR A 30 -40.89 -2.14 25.97
CA THR A 30 -40.06 -3.09 26.74
C THR A 30 -38.59 -2.69 26.86
N THR A 31 -38.09 -1.80 25.99
CA THR A 31 -36.71 -1.28 26.08
C THR A 31 -36.54 -0.15 27.12
N SER A 32 -37.61 0.38 27.71
CA SER A 32 -37.51 1.38 28.79
C SER A 32 -37.48 0.76 30.21
N VAL A 33 -37.78 -0.53 30.37
CA VAL A 33 -37.97 -1.12 31.72
C VAL A 33 -36.78 -1.95 32.24
N CYS A 34 -35.77 -2.25 31.41
CA CYS A 34 -34.53 -2.91 31.90
C CYS A 34 -33.35 -1.96 32.15
N TYR A 35 -33.59 -0.64 32.23
CA TYR A 35 -32.59 0.33 32.67
C TYR A 35 -32.64 0.52 34.18
N ASN A 36 -32.50 -0.57 34.95
CA ASN A 36 -32.40 -0.48 36.40
C ASN A 36 -30.93 -0.41 36.83
N LYS A 37 -30.60 0.66 37.57
CA LYS A 37 -29.28 1.04 38.05
C LYS A 37 -28.63 -0.10 38.86
N ARG A 38 -27.76 -0.93 38.25
CA ARG A 38 -26.72 -1.69 38.99
C ARG A 38 -25.65 -2.41 38.15
N ALA A 39 -25.71 -2.41 36.82
CA ALA A 39 -24.72 -3.09 35.97
C ALA A 39 -23.71 -2.15 35.25
N ALA A 40 -23.50 -0.93 35.77
CA ALA A 40 -22.64 0.07 35.13
C ALA A 40 -21.20 0.11 35.68
N THR A 41 -20.74 -0.91 36.39
CA THR A 41 -19.45 -0.85 37.13
C THR A 41 -18.43 -1.93 36.76
N ALA A 42 -18.52 -2.57 35.60
CA ALA A 42 -17.49 -3.54 35.20
C ALA A 42 -17.35 -3.69 33.68
N CYS A 43 -16.65 -2.76 33.02
CA CYS A 43 -15.70 -3.07 31.93
C CYS A 43 -15.09 -1.76 31.43
N ASN A 44 -13.86 -1.48 31.84
CA ASN A 44 -13.08 -0.35 31.37
C ASN A 44 -11.84 -0.90 30.66
N ILE A 45 -11.91 -1.04 29.34
CA ILE A 45 -10.74 -1.29 28.50
C ILE A 45 -10.70 -0.18 27.43
N ALA A 46 -9.66 0.65 27.51
CA ALA A 46 -9.21 1.61 26.50
C ALA A 46 -10.10 2.86 26.21
N GLY A 47 -10.63 3.52 27.24
CA GLY A 47 -10.78 5.01 27.21
C GLY A 47 -11.78 5.62 26.23
N ARG A 48 -12.70 4.85 25.64
CA ARG A 48 -13.94 5.38 25.04
C ARG A 48 -15.13 4.64 25.67
N PRO A 49 -16.21 5.33 26.09
CA PRO A 49 -17.37 4.65 26.63
C PRO A 49 -17.96 3.72 25.56
N TYR A 50 -18.21 2.45 25.90
CA TYR A 50 -18.82 1.42 25.04
C TYR A 50 -20.14 1.88 24.38
N LYS A 51 -20.79 2.90 24.97
CA LYS A 51 -21.95 3.62 24.44
C LYS A 51 -21.71 4.24 23.05
N ASN A 52 -20.50 4.65 22.70
CA ASN A 52 -20.24 5.33 21.42
C ASN A 52 -20.11 4.37 20.24
N ILE A 53 -19.59 3.15 20.43
CA ILE A 53 -19.44 2.18 19.34
C ILE A 53 -20.80 1.62 18.92
N MET A 54 -21.65 1.27 19.91
CA MET A 54 -23.00 0.78 19.61
C MET A 54 -23.92 1.89 19.10
N ALA A 55 -23.73 3.14 19.55
CA ALA A 55 -24.45 4.29 19.01
C ALA A 55 -24.05 4.58 17.55
N ASP A 56 -22.77 4.49 17.18
CA ASP A 56 -22.32 4.66 15.80
C ASP A 56 -22.86 3.55 14.89
N ILE A 57 -22.80 2.28 15.34
CA ILE A 57 -23.37 1.15 14.60
C ILE A 57 -24.88 1.33 14.42
N LEU A 58 -25.60 1.71 15.48
CA LEU A 58 -27.05 1.92 15.44
C LEU A 58 -27.43 3.13 14.57
N TYR A 59 -26.67 4.22 14.64
CA TYR A 59 -26.86 5.41 13.81
C TYR A 59 -26.66 5.10 12.33
N HIS A 60 -25.65 4.30 11.99
CA HIS A 60 -25.40 3.88 10.60
C HIS A 60 -26.40 2.84 10.09
N LEU A 61 -26.88 1.94 10.96
CA LEU A 61 -27.97 1.01 10.61
C LEU A 61 -29.29 1.75 10.36
N LEU A 62 -29.61 2.75 11.19
CA LEU A 62 -30.79 3.61 11.02
C LEU A 62 -30.67 4.51 9.78
N ALA A 63 -29.48 5.06 9.49
CA ALA A 63 -29.23 5.81 8.26
C ALA A 63 -29.39 4.94 7.01
N ASN A 64 -28.94 3.67 7.05
CA ASN A 64 -29.18 2.69 5.98
C ASN A 64 -30.65 2.33 5.84
N LEU A 65 -31.39 2.13 6.95
CA LEU A 65 -32.83 1.86 6.92
C LEU A 65 -33.60 3.04 6.31
N LEU A 66 -33.24 4.28 6.64
CA LEU A 66 -33.84 5.48 6.07
C LEU A 66 -33.49 5.67 4.59
N TYR A 67 -32.25 5.35 4.18
CA TYR A 67 -31.83 5.35 2.78
C TYR A 67 -32.63 4.33 1.95
N ILE A 68 -32.77 3.11 2.45
CA ILE A 68 -33.57 2.04 1.84
C ILE A 68 -35.06 2.44 1.74
N ARG A 69 -35.59 3.13 2.75
CA ARG A 69 -36.99 3.59 2.78
C ARG A 69 -37.26 4.71 1.78
N ARG A 70 -36.29 5.59 1.53
CA ARG A 70 -36.43 6.76 0.65
C ARG A 70 -36.31 6.42 -0.84
N HIS A 71 -35.72 5.28 -1.18
CA HIS A 71 -35.51 4.82 -2.57
C HIS A 71 -36.42 3.66 -3.01
N LYS A 72 -37.47 3.31 -2.23
CA LYS A 72 -38.50 2.34 -2.65
C LYS A 72 -39.50 2.97 -3.64
N LYS A 73 -39.09 3.14 -4.89
CA LYS A 73 -39.97 2.98 -6.05
C LYS A 73 -39.13 2.33 -7.16
N SER A 74 -39.39 1.04 -7.35
CA SER A 74 -38.80 0.16 -8.38
C SER A 74 -37.36 -0.30 -8.16
N ILE A 75 -37.16 -1.22 -7.20
CA ILE A 75 -36.00 -2.12 -7.22
C ILE A 75 -36.56 -3.54 -7.23
N HIS A 76 -36.39 -4.21 -8.38
CA HIS A 76 -36.76 -5.60 -8.58
C HIS A 76 -36.11 -6.51 -7.52
N LEU A 77 -36.87 -7.52 -7.07
CA LEU A 77 -36.51 -8.56 -6.09
C LEU A 77 -35.23 -9.39 -6.40
N LYS A 78 -34.44 -9.06 -7.42
CA LYS A 78 -33.16 -9.74 -7.73
C LYS A 78 -31.99 -9.29 -6.85
N GLU A 79 -32.11 -8.23 -6.05
CA GLU A 79 -30.97 -7.64 -5.30
C GLU A 79 -30.76 -8.20 -3.88
N MET A 80 -31.62 -9.09 -3.37
CA MET A 80 -31.62 -9.47 -1.94
C MET A 80 -30.61 -10.55 -1.51
N ASN A 81 -29.82 -11.14 -2.42
CA ASN A 81 -28.85 -12.20 -2.09
C ASN A 81 -27.38 -11.80 -2.31
N ASN A 82 -27.09 -10.53 -2.58
CA ASN A 82 -25.71 -10.09 -2.82
C ASN A 82 -24.98 -9.89 -1.49
N PRO A 83 -23.78 -10.49 -1.30
CA PRO A 83 -23.04 -10.32 -0.06
C PRO A 83 -22.61 -8.86 0.13
N LEU A 84 -22.85 -8.34 1.33
CA LEU A 84 -22.51 -6.99 1.74
C LEU A 84 -21.18 -7.00 2.50
N LEU A 85 -20.15 -6.42 1.92
CA LEU A 85 -18.83 -6.32 2.55
C LEU A 85 -18.68 -4.98 3.24
N TYR A 86 -18.17 -5.00 4.48
CA TYR A 86 -17.77 -3.79 5.19
C TYR A 86 -16.24 -3.66 5.17
N PHE A 87 -15.72 -2.73 4.38
CA PHE A 87 -14.28 -2.52 4.26
C PHE A 87 -13.76 -1.55 5.32
N ILE A 88 -12.56 -1.83 5.84
CA ILE A 88 -11.78 -0.94 6.71
C ILE A 88 -10.35 -0.89 6.18
N PHE A 89 -9.95 0.23 5.58
CA PHE A 89 -8.59 0.48 5.10
C PHE A 89 -7.76 1.17 6.19
N LYS A 90 -6.68 0.51 6.60
CA LYS A 90 -5.76 1.02 7.62
C LYS A 90 -4.68 1.91 7.01
N GLY A 91 -4.05 2.72 7.86
CA GLY A 91 -2.97 3.62 7.47
C GLY A 91 -3.41 4.59 6.38
N ASP A 92 -2.57 4.75 5.37
CA ASP A 92 -2.73 5.72 4.30
C ASP A 92 -3.33 5.14 3.00
N LEU A 93 -3.76 3.87 2.99
CA LEU A 93 -4.32 3.22 1.79
C LEU A 93 -5.51 3.97 1.19
N HIS A 94 -6.35 4.55 2.03
CA HIS A 94 -7.52 5.33 1.61
C HIS A 94 -7.14 6.58 0.78
N THR A 95 -5.91 7.08 0.90
CA THR A 95 -5.41 8.20 0.08
C THR A 95 -5.18 7.82 -1.38
N LEU A 96 -5.15 6.51 -1.70
CA LEU A 96 -4.86 6.01 -3.04
C LEU A 96 -6.10 5.83 -3.92
N PHE A 97 -7.31 6.04 -3.38
CA PHE A 97 -8.56 5.81 -4.11
C PHE A 97 -8.69 6.64 -5.38
N SER A 98 -9.13 6.01 -6.48
CA SER A 98 -9.05 6.58 -7.84
C SER A 98 -10.18 7.52 -8.23
N ALA A 99 -11.41 7.38 -7.69
CA ALA A 99 -12.58 7.99 -8.36
C ALA A 99 -13.73 8.47 -7.45
N LYS A 100 -13.50 8.72 -6.17
CA LYS A 100 -14.38 9.48 -5.25
C LYS A 100 -13.63 9.56 -3.92
N LYS A 101 -13.70 10.69 -3.21
CA LYS A 101 -13.25 10.75 -1.80
C LYS A 101 -14.10 9.76 -1.01
N ARG A 102 -13.64 8.52 -0.89
CA ARG A 102 -14.25 7.52 -0.03
C ARG A 102 -13.62 7.66 1.35
N PRO A 103 -14.40 7.50 2.43
CA PRO A 103 -13.84 7.34 3.76
C PRO A 103 -12.95 6.08 3.81
N SER A 104 -12.12 6.00 4.84
CA SER A 104 -11.29 4.81 5.10
C SER A 104 -12.12 3.56 5.42
N SER A 105 -13.41 3.69 5.72
CA SER A 105 -14.32 2.56 5.93
C SER A 105 -15.68 2.78 5.28
N PHE A 106 -16.18 1.79 4.55
CA PHE A 106 -17.48 1.86 3.86
C PHE A 106 -18.01 0.46 3.52
N SER A 107 -19.30 0.38 3.20
CA SER A 107 -19.95 -0.86 2.72
C SER A 107 -19.96 -0.95 1.20
N LEU A 108 -19.84 -2.17 0.67
CA LEU A 108 -19.96 -2.49 -0.75
C LEU A 108 -20.84 -3.73 -0.91
N SER A 109 -21.91 -3.63 -1.70
CA SER A 109 -22.69 -4.79 -2.14
C SER A 109 -22.03 -5.42 -3.37
N LEU A 110 -21.71 -6.71 -3.32
CA LEU A 110 -21.10 -7.42 -4.44
C LEU A 110 -22.17 -7.84 -5.45
N THR A 111 -22.15 -7.24 -6.63
CA THR A 111 -23.06 -7.57 -7.73
C THR A 111 -22.58 -8.74 -8.60
N ARG A 112 -21.32 -9.16 -8.43
CA ARG A 112 -20.70 -10.29 -9.12
C ARG A 112 -19.66 -10.96 -8.21
N LYS A 113 -19.36 -12.23 -8.47
CA LYS A 113 -18.21 -12.92 -7.85
C LYS A 113 -16.92 -12.25 -8.33
N ALA A 114 -16.08 -11.84 -7.38
CA ALA A 114 -14.80 -11.19 -7.65
C ALA A 114 -13.82 -11.53 -6.53
N SER A 115 -12.53 -11.66 -6.87
CA SER A 115 -11.49 -11.83 -5.86
C SER A 115 -11.32 -10.55 -5.05
N ILE A 116 -10.79 -10.67 -3.83
CA ILE A 116 -10.52 -9.52 -2.99
C ILE A 116 -9.49 -8.58 -3.63
N LYS A 117 -8.55 -9.14 -4.41
CA LYS A 117 -7.63 -8.37 -5.25
C LYS A 117 -8.38 -7.48 -6.24
N ASP A 118 -9.27 -8.06 -7.03
CA ASP A 118 -10.01 -7.30 -8.06
C ASP A 118 -10.85 -6.18 -7.42
N ILE A 119 -11.47 -6.46 -6.27
CA ILE A 119 -12.26 -5.48 -5.52
C ILE A 119 -11.36 -4.32 -5.03
N ILE A 120 -10.22 -4.62 -4.42
CA ILE A 120 -9.26 -3.63 -3.92
C ILE A 120 -8.69 -2.79 -5.08
N GLU A 121 -8.32 -3.43 -6.19
CA GLU A 121 -7.77 -2.75 -7.36
C GLU A 121 -8.80 -1.88 -8.09
N ALA A 122 -10.08 -2.26 -8.04
CA ALA A 122 -11.19 -1.43 -8.52
C ALA A 122 -11.35 -0.15 -7.69
N PHE A 123 -10.93 -0.13 -6.41
CA PHE A 123 -10.84 1.10 -5.64
C PHE A 123 -9.64 1.97 -6.02
N GLY A 124 -8.70 1.46 -6.81
CA GLY A 124 -7.51 2.19 -7.26
C GLY A 124 -6.24 1.86 -6.49
N ILE A 125 -6.31 0.99 -5.48
CA ILE A 125 -5.15 0.55 -4.70
C ILE A 125 -4.48 -0.62 -5.44
N PRO A 126 -3.22 -0.49 -5.91
CA PRO A 126 -2.50 -1.64 -6.43
C PRO A 126 -2.26 -2.67 -5.32
N HIS A 127 -2.35 -3.97 -5.63
CA HIS A 127 -2.11 -5.03 -4.65
C HIS A 127 -0.72 -4.96 -4.00
N THR A 128 0.28 -4.39 -4.70
CA THR A 128 1.63 -4.15 -4.15
C THR A 128 1.68 -3.17 -2.98
N GLU A 129 0.62 -2.37 -2.78
CA GLU A 129 0.50 -1.45 -1.63
C GLU A 129 -0.14 -2.11 -0.40
N VAL A 130 -0.71 -3.31 -0.55
CA VAL A 130 -1.41 -4.03 0.52
C VAL A 130 -0.48 -5.06 1.16
N GLY A 131 -0.29 -4.99 2.47
CA GLY A 131 0.60 -5.88 3.22
C GLY A 131 -0.09 -7.08 3.84
N LYS A 132 -1.35 -6.91 4.25
CA LYS A 132 -2.18 -7.95 4.90
C LYS A 132 -3.66 -7.69 4.63
N ILE A 133 -4.46 -8.75 4.53
CA ILE A 133 -5.93 -8.68 4.45
C ILE A 133 -6.50 -9.63 5.50
N GLU A 134 -7.50 -9.16 6.25
CA GLU A 134 -8.28 -9.98 7.17
C GLU A 134 -9.76 -9.96 6.75
N ALA A 135 -10.36 -11.12 6.54
CA ALA A 135 -11.78 -11.29 6.24
C ALA A 135 -12.44 -12.12 7.35
N GLY A 136 -13.47 -11.56 8.00
CA GLY A 136 -14.13 -12.24 9.13
C GLY A 136 -13.18 -12.55 10.31
N GLY A 137 -12.09 -11.80 10.45
CA GLY A 137 -11.06 -12.02 11.47
C GLY A 137 -9.96 -13.04 11.10
N THR A 138 -10.03 -13.63 9.91
CA THR A 138 -9.00 -14.57 9.42
C THR A 138 -8.14 -13.90 8.35
N GLU A 139 -6.83 -14.14 8.36
CA GLU A 139 -5.93 -13.66 7.32
C GLU A 139 -6.17 -14.41 6.00
N VAL A 140 -6.28 -13.68 4.89
CA VAL A 140 -6.59 -14.24 3.57
C VAL A 140 -5.66 -13.70 2.49
N ASP A 141 -5.50 -14.47 1.40
CA ASP A 141 -4.67 -14.08 0.26
C ASP A 141 -5.48 -13.27 -0.78
N PHE A 142 -4.81 -12.89 -1.87
CA PHE A 142 -5.43 -12.14 -2.97
C PHE A 142 -6.46 -12.94 -3.78
N THR A 143 -6.46 -14.28 -3.69
CA THR A 143 -7.37 -15.16 -4.42
C THR A 143 -8.72 -15.33 -3.74
N PHE A 144 -8.81 -14.98 -2.44
CA PHE A 144 -10.03 -15.06 -1.65
C PHE A 144 -11.22 -14.38 -2.34
N CYS A 145 -12.32 -15.11 -2.49
CA CYS A 145 -13.58 -14.64 -3.05
C CYS A 145 -14.63 -14.57 -1.94
N PRO A 146 -15.07 -13.38 -1.51
CA PRO A 146 -16.10 -13.26 -0.47
C PRO A 146 -17.46 -13.83 -0.93
N GLU A 147 -18.00 -14.81 -0.21
CA GLU A 147 -19.29 -15.45 -0.53
C GLU A 147 -20.43 -15.00 0.40
N HIS A 148 -20.08 -14.42 1.56
CA HIS A 148 -21.03 -13.96 2.57
C HIS A 148 -20.72 -12.53 3.00
N SER A 149 -21.72 -11.87 3.58
CA SER A 149 -21.56 -10.55 4.18
C SER A 149 -20.57 -10.62 5.36
N GLN A 150 -19.52 -9.81 5.32
CA GLN A 150 -18.46 -9.84 6.33
C GLN A 150 -17.67 -8.54 6.35
N THR A 151 -16.90 -8.35 7.42
CA THR A 151 -15.90 -7.28 7.51
C THR A 151 -14.61 -7.70 6.83
N VAL A 152 -14.05 -6.80 6.03
CA VAL A 152 -12.72 -6.95 5.42
C VAL A 152 -11.83 -5.80 5.87
N VAL A 153 -10.74 -6.12 6.54
CA VAL A 153 -9.73 -5.15 6.97
C VAL A 153 -8.51 -5.26 6.07
N VAL A 154 -8.08 -4.14 5.50
CA VAL A 154 -6.95 -4.08 4.56
C VAL A 154 -5.84 -3.23 5.16
N PHE A 155 -4.65 -3.80 5.29
CA PHE A 155 -3.49 -3.15 5.90
C PHE A 155 -2.45 -2.76 4.84
N PRO A 156 -1.77 -1.60 4.99
CA PRO A 156 -0.72 -1.20 4.08
C PRO A 156 0.48 -2.15 4.16
N PHE A 157 1.26 -2.20 3.08
CA PHE A 157 2.55 -2.87 3.06
C PHE A 157 3.50 -2.25 4.09
N ASP A 158 4.08 -3.07 4.97
CA ASP A 158 5.17 -2.70 5.86
C ASP A 158 6.38 -3.61 5.58
N PHE A 159 7.48 -2.99 5.14
CA PHE A 159 8.73 -3.70 4.87
C PHE A 159 9.33 -4.34 6.11
N ARG A 160 9.14 -3.77 7.30
CA ARG A 160 9.72 -4.33 8.54
C ARG A 160 9.14 -5.69 8.89
N THR A 161 7.87 -5.90 8.55
CA THR A 161 7.18 -7.18 8.72
C THR A 161 7.68 -8.19 7.69
N THR A 162 7.67 -7.82 6.41
CA THR A 162 8.06 -8.70 5.29
C THR A 162 9.56 -9.02 5.24
N GLN A 163 10.41 -8.15 5.80
CA GLN A 163 11.85 -8.39 5.89
C GLN A 163 12.19 -9.54 6.85
N LYS A 164 11.36 -9.79 7.88
CA LYS A 164 11.61 -10.82 8.89
C LYS A 164 11.18 -12.20 8.40
N LEU A 165 9.98 -12.31 7.83
CA LEU A 165 9.43 -13.54 7.26
C LEU A 165 8.57 -13.21 6.03
N PRO A 166 8.51 -14.11 5.03
CA PRO A 166 7.50 -14.05 3.99
C PRO A 166 6.10 -13.95 4.59
N THR A 167 5.21 -13.17 3.98
CA THR A 167 3.80 -13.08 4.38
C THR A 167 2.94 -13.77 3.35
N LEU A 168 1.65 -13.96 3.68
CA LEU A 168 0.69 -14.57 2.75
C LEU A 168 0.56 -13.78 1.44
N LEU A 169 0.75 -12.46 1.48
CA LEU A 169 0.63 -11.59 0.30
C LEU A 169 1.96 -11.27 -0.37
N HIS A 170 3.08 -11.40 0.35
CA HIS A 170 4.41 -11.02 -0.16
C HIS A 170 5.43 -12.13 0.07
N PRO A 171 5.94 -12.76 -1.01
CA PRO A 171 7.05 -13.70 -0.89
C PRO A 171 8.34 -12.98 -0.46
N GLU A 172 9.42 -13.74 -0.23
CA GLU A 172 10.69 -13.16 0.20
C GLU A 172 11.23 -12.15 -0.84
N ILE A 173 11.56 -10.95 -0.37
CA ILE A 173 12.23 -9.93 -1.19
C ILE A 173 13.71 -10.30 -1.30
N GLY A 174 14.16 -10.51 -2.54
CA GLY A 174 15.55 -10.85 -2.84
C GLY A 174 16.57 -9.86 -2.25
N LYS A 175 17.69 -10.40 -1.75
CA LYS A 175 18.84 -9.65 -1.23
C LYS A 175 20.03 -9.85 -2.19
N PRO A 176 20.74 -8.78 -2.60
CA PRO A 176 20.48 -7.37 -2.30
C PRO A 176 19.21 -6.85 -2.98
N ILE A 177 18.61 -5.78 -2.43
CA ILE A 177 17.43 -5.14 -3.01
C ILE A 177 17.82 -4.46 -4.33
N ARG A 178 17.05 -4.75 -5.38
CA ARG A 178 17.22 -4.19 -6.73
C ARG A 178 15.91 -3.58 -7.21
N PHE A 179 16.01 -2.54 -8.03
CA PHE A 179 14.88 -1.79 -8.54
C PHE A 179 14.76 -1.87 -10.06
N MET A 180 13.54 -1.67 -10.53
CA MET A 180 13.20 -1.36 -11.92
C MET A 180 12.29 -0.13 -11.92
N VAL A 181 12.67 0.90 -12.67
CA VAL A 181 11.88 2.14 -12.80
C VAL A 181 11.29 2.25 -14.20
N ASP A 182 10.11 2.84 -14.35
CA ASP A 182 9.57 3.14 -15.67
C ASP A 182 9.85 4.59 -16.10
N ARG A 183 9.27 4.99 -17.24
CA ARG A 183 9.42 6.33 -17.80
C ARG A 183 8.88 7.44 -16.90
N THR A 184 7.97 7.14 -15.97
CA THR A 184 7.35 8.14 -15.08
C THR A 184 8.30 8.65 -13.99
N VAL A 185 9.38 7.90 -13.70
CA VAL A 185 10.29 8.15 -12.58
C VAL A 185 11.77 7.92 -12.95
N LEU A 186 12.17 8.29 -14.17
CA LEU A 186 13.56 8.12 -14.62
C LEU A 186 14.58 8.87 -13.75
N LYS A 187 14.23 10.06 -13.25
CA LYS A 187 15.08 10.83 -12.33
C LYS A 187 15.27 10.13 -10.99
N LEU A 188 14.24 9.45 -10.46
CA LEU A 188 14.38 8.56 -9.31
C LEU A 188 15.36 7.42 -9.61
N GLY A 189 15.25 6.79 -10.79
CA GLY A 189 16.18 5.74 -11.20
C GLY A 189 17.64 6.20 -11.18
N ARG A 190 17.91 7.40 -11.71
CA ARG A 190 19.23 8.05 -11.62
C ARG A 190 19.66 8.24 -10.16
N ASN A 191 18.78 8.75 -9.31
CA ASN A 191 19.10 8.99 -7.90
C ASN A 191 19.35 7.70 -7.11
N LEU A 192 18.60 6.64 -7.35
CA LEU A 192 18.83 5.33 -6.73
C LEU A 192 20.19 4.74 -7.12
N ARG A 193 20.61 4.88 -8.39
CA ARG A 193 21.95 4.47 -8.84
C ARG A 193 23.04 5.27 -8.16
N LEU A 194 22.87 6.59 -8.06
CA LEU A 194 23.82 7.45 -7.35
C LEU A 194 23.93 7.08 -5.87
N ALA A 195 22.83 6.66 -5.24
CA ALA A 195 22.82 6.14 -3.88
C ALA A 195 23.44 4.73 -3.73
N GLY A 196 23.82 4.08 -4.84
CA GLY A 196 24.49 2.78 -4.87
C GLY A 196 23.57 1.60 -5.14
N PHE A 197 22.27 1.81 -5.38
CA PHE A 197 21.31 0.73 -5.60
C PHE A 197 21.22 0.32 -7.06
N ASP A 198 21.18 -0.99 -7.29
CA ASP A 198 21.00 -1.56 -8.63
C ASP A 198 19.62 -1.21 -9.17
N THR A 199 19.56 -0.32 -10.16
CA THR A 199 18.29 0.17 -10.72
C THR A 199 18.32 0.13 -12.23
N THR A 200 17.46 -0.68 -12.85
CA THR A 200 17.26 -0.72 -14.30
C THR A 200 16.07 0.14 -14.72
N VAL A 201 16.01 0.50 -15.99
CA VAL A 201 14.82 1.13 -16.59
C VAL A 201 14.02 0.03 -17.26
N ALA A 202 12.70 0.02 -17.04
CA ALA A 202 11.78 -0.87 -17.70
C ALA A 202 11.87 -0.68 -19.23
N PRO A 203 12.04 -1.76 -20.00
CA PRO A 203 12.09 -1.66 -21.45
C PRO A 203 10.74 -1.18 -22.01
N ALA A 204 10.73 -0.70 -23.26
CA ALA A 204 9.50 -0.35 -23.97
C ALA A 204 8.73 -1.62 -24.37
N LYS A 205 8.07 -2.23 -23.38
CA LYS A 205 7.27 -3.46 -23.50
C LYS A 205 5.91 -3.26 -22.82
N SER A 206 5.01 -4.23 -22.99
CA SER A 206 3.73 -4.24 -22.26
C SER A 206 3.94 -4.32 -20.74
N PHE A 207 2.97 -3.84 -19.95
CA PHE A 207 3.06 -3.92 -18.48
C PHE A 207 3.22 -5.35 -17.97
N ARG A 208 2.53 -6.32 -18.59
CA ARG A 208 2.68 -7.75 -18.29
C ARG A 208 4.12 -8.22 -18.50
N GLN A 209 4.73 -7.88 -19.64
CA GLN A 209 6.12 -8.25 -19.92
C GLN A 209 7.12 -7.57 -18.97
N THR A 210 6.85 -6.32 -18.59
CA THR A 210 7.64 -5.61 -17.58
C THR A 210 7.57 -6.30 -16.21
N GLY A 211 6.36 -6.71 -15.78
CA GLY A 211 6.17 -7.46 -14.54
C GLY A 211 6.92 -8.79 -14.54
N LEU A 212 6.79 -9.59 -15.60
CA LEU A 212 7.52 -10.85 -15.76
C LEU A 212 9.04 -10.65 -15.71
N GLN A 213 9.55 -9.60 -16.35
CA GLN A 213 10.97 -9.32 -16.34
C GLN A 213 11.45 -8.92 -14.94
N ALA A 214 10.68 -8.10 -14.22
CA ALA A 214 11.01 -7.71 -12.86
C ALA A 214 10.99 -8.92 -11.90
N GLU A 215 10.00 -9.81 -12.03
CA GLU A 215 9.93 -11.06 -11.27
C GLU A 215 11.15 -11.95 -11.54
N ARG A 216 11.45 -12.23 -12.81
CA ARG A 216 12.61 -13.05 -13.21
C ARG A 216 13.93 -12.47 -12.70
N GLU A 217 14.06 -11.15 -12.72
CA GLU A 217 15.27 -10.46 -12.26
C GLU A 217 15.26 -10.17 -10.75
N GLY A 218 14.22 -10.56 -10.01
CA GLY A 218 14.07 -10.26 -8.58
C GLY A 218 14.18 -8.76 -8.29
N ARG A 219 13.47 -7.93 -9.05
CA ARG A 219 13.47 -6.47 -8.94
C ARG A 219 12.13 -5.95 -8.44
N ILE A 220 12.21 -4.92 -7.59
CA ILE A 220 11.06 -4.15 -7.14
C ILE A 220 10.74 -3.08 -8.20
N ILE A 221 9.49 -3.01 -8.65
CA ILE A 221 9.05 -1.95 -9.56
C ILE A 221 8.73 -0.68 -8.78
N ALA A 222 9.38 0.43 -9.11
CA ALA A 222 9.02 1.76 -8.62
C ALA A 222 8.44 2.58 -9.79
N THR A 223 7.19 3.02 -9.67
CA THR A 223 6.47 3.74 -10.73
C THR A 223 5.37 4.61 -10.16
N ARG A 224 4.94 5.64 -10.91
CA ARG A 224 3.69 6.37 -10.65
C ARG A 224 2.47 5.78 -11.36
N ASN A 225 2.68 4.78 -12.22
CA ASN A 225 1.63 4.13 -13.00
C ASN A 225 1.00 2.98 -12.19
N ARG A 226 -0.26 3.19 -11.78
CA ARG A 226 -1.03 2.19 -11.03
C ARG A 226 -1.29 0.92 -11.84
N ASP A 227 -1.54 1.04 -13.14
CA ASP A 227 -1.94 -0.11 -13.96
C ASP A 227 -0.78 -1.09 -14.15
N LEU A 228 0.45 -0.57 -14.21
CA LEU A 228 1.64 -1.42 -14.14
C LEU A 228 1.69 -2.20 -12.81
N LEU A 229 1.44 -1.54 -11.69
CA LEU A 229 1.45 -2.19 -10.36
C LEU A 229 0.25 -3.12 -10.11
N LYS A 230 -0.83 -3.00 -10.89
CA LYS A 230 -1.99 -3.91 -10.82
C LYS A 230 -1.80 -5.19 -11.63
N CYS A 231 -0.77 -5.26 -12.48
CA CYS A 231 -0.45 -6.47 -13.24
C CYS A 231 -0.09 -7.62 -12.29
N ALA A 232 -0.75 -8.76 -12.44
CA ALA A 232 -0.59 -9.91 -11.54
C ALA A 232 0.84 -10.47 -11.46
N GLN A 233 1.69 -10.18 -12.45
CA GLN A 233 3.09 -10.59 -12.50
C GLN A 233 4.00 -9.70 -11.63
N VAL A 234 3.51 -8.56 -11.13
CA VAL A 234 4.30 -7.66 -10.29
C VAL A 234 4.25 -8.14 -8.84
N ARG A 235 5.25 -8.94 -8.44
CA ARG A 235 5.37 -9.45 -7.07
C ARG A 235 5.69 -8.37 -6.05
N HIS A 236 6.58 -7.45 -6.41
CA HIS A 236 7.03 -6.37 -5.54
C HIS A 236 6.99 -5.05 -6.27
N GLY A 237 6.36 -4.06 -5.65
CA GLY A 237 6.25 -2.74 -6.24
C GLY A 237 5.97 -1.65 -5.23
N GLN A 238 6.26 -0.42 -5.63
CA GLN A 238 5.92 0.79 -4.91
C GLN A 238 5.32 1.80 -5.87
N LEU A 239 4.13 2.28 -5.52
CA LEU A 239 3.51 3.45 -6.11
C LEU A 239 4.20 4.70 -5.55
N ILE A 240 4.93 5.38 -6.42
CA ILE A 240 5.56 6.66 -6.13
C ILE A 240 4.47 7.74 -6.09
N ARG A 241 4.41 8.50 -5.00
CA ARG A 241 3.32 9.48 -4.76
C ARG A 241 3.72 10.87 -5.22
N SER A 242 4.92 11.31 -4.86
CA SER A 242 5.42 12.63 -5.20
C SER A 242 5.77 12.79 -6.68
N GLN A 243 5.62 14.01 -7.17
CA GLN A 243 6.13 14.42 -8.49
C GLN A 243 7.59 14.92 -8.41
N ASP A 244 8.05 15.34 -7.24
CA ASP A 244 9.41 15.85 -7.02
C ASP A 244 10.38 14.69 -6.81
N HIS A 245 11.30 14.49 -7.75
CA HIS A 245 12.31 13.43 -7.70
C HIS A 245 13.20 13.45 -6.45
N ARG A 246 13.31 14.59 -5.76
CA ARG A 246 14.03 14.72 -4.48
C ARG A 246 13.27 14.01 -3.37
N ILE A 247 11.95 14.13 -3.36
CA ILE A 247 11.06 13.45 -2.41
C ILE A 247 10.94 11.96 -2.76
N GLN A 248 10.86 11.62 -4.06
CA GLN A 248 10.67 10.23 -4.53
C GLN A 248 11.71 9.26 -3.98
N ILE A 249 13.00 9.64 -3.95
CA ILE A 249 14.04 8.75 -3.39
C ILE A 249 13.86 8.59 -1.88
N GLY A 250 13.41 9.63 -1.17
CA GLY A 250 13.02 9.53 0.23
C GLY A 250 11.91 8.51 0.46
N GLU A 251 10.87 8.53 -0.36
CA GLU A 251 9.76 7.55 -0.31
C GLU A 251 10.26 6.11 -0.44
N VAL A 252 11.17 5.84 -1.39
CA VAL A 252 11.74 4.50 -1.59
C VAL A 252 12.64 4.11 -0.43
N CYS A 253 13.49 5.04 0.03
CA CYS A 253 14.40 4.81 1.14
C CYS A 253 13.68 4.52 2.46
N ASP A 254 12.57 5.22 2.72
CA ASP A 254 11.74 5.00 3.91
C ASP A 254 10.98 3.69 3.83
N ARG A 255 10.37 3.38 2.68
CA ARG A 255 9.62 2.14 2.51
C ARG A 255 10.49 0.92 2.72
N TYR A 256 11.72 0.88 2.17
CA TYR A 256 12.59 -0.29 2.19
C TYR A 256 13.77 -0.20 3.17
N GLY A 257 13.79 0.78 4.06
CA GLY A 257 14.83 0.95 5.07
C GLY A 257 16.24 1.09 4.48
N LEU A 258 16.39 1.83 3.38
CA LEU A 258 17.63 1.84 2.58
C LEU A 258 18.69 2.84 3.03
N ARG A 259 18.32 3.84 3.85
CA ARG A 259 19.19 4.99 4.16
C ARG A 259 20.57 4.57 4.70
N ARG A 260 20.62 3.57 5.58
CA ARG A 260 21.88 3.03 6.16
C ARG A 260 22.64 2.11 5.20
N LYS A 261 22.03 1.69 4.09
CA LYS A 261 22.62 0.81 3.07
C LYS A 261 23.15 1.58 1.84
N MET A 262 23.03 2.91 1.83
CA MET A 262 23.47 3.74 0.72
C MET A 262 25.00 3.72 0.59
N ASN A 263 25.48 3.28 -0.57
CA ASN A 263 26.89 3.32 -0.95
C ASN A 263 27.07 4.24 -2.16
N ILE A 264 27.21 5.54 -1.86
CA ILE A 264 27.07 6.61 -2.85
C ILE A 264 28.21 6.57 -3.87
N PHE A 265 27.90 6.87 -5.13
CA PHE A 265 28.86 6.94 -6.25
C PHE A 265 29.61 5.64 -6.55
N THR A 266 28.97 4.49 -6.29
CA THR A 266 29.49 3.17 -6.69
C THR A 266 28.93 2.65 -8.00
N ARG A 267 27.84 3.23 -8.49
CA ARG A 267 27.18 2.87 -9.76
C ARG A 267 27.09 4.06 -10.69
N CYS A 268 27.17 3.76 -11.98
CA CYS A 268 27.00 4.70 -13.05
C CYS A 268 25.54 5.20 -13.08
N PRO A 269 25.30 6.52 -12.97
CA PRO A 269 23.94 7.07 -13.05
C PRO A 269 23.26 6.81 -14.40
N GLU A 270 24.04 6.64 -15.46
CA GLU A 270 23.55 6.46 -16.84
C GLU A 270 23.15 5.01 -17.13
N CYS A 271 24.06 4.06 -16.88
CA CYS A 271 23.89 2.67 -17.29
C CYS A 271 23.84 1.65 -16.15
N ASN A 272 23.84 2.09 -14.88
CA ASN A 272 23.76 1.24 -13.68
C ASN A 272 25.00 0.35 -13.39
N ALA A 273 25.94 0.19 -14.32
CA ALA A 273 27.17 -0.58 -14.12
C ALA A 273 28.05 0.00 -12.99
N ILE A 274 28.92 -0.82 -12.41
CA ILE A 274 29.83 -0.40 -11.32
C ILE A 274 30.85 0.63 -11.83
N LEU A 275 31.19 1.59 -10.96
CA LEU A 275 32.28 2.51 -11.18
C LEU A 275 33.57 1.94 -10.58
N ALA A 276 34.63 1.86 -11.38
CA ALA A 276 35.96 1.44 -10.94
C ALA A 276 36.90 2.65 -10.87
N LYS A 277 37.84 2.65 -9.92
CA LYS A 277 38.94 3.63 -9.92
C LYS A 277 39.78 3.43 -11.18
N VAL A 278 40.27 4.53 -11.75
CA VAL A 278 41.18 4.50 -12.90
C VAL A 278 42.33 5.48 -12.66
N ALA A 279 43.55 5.09 -13.05
CA ALA A 279 44.70 5.98 -12.97
C ALA A 279 44.53 7.11 -13.99
N LYS A 280 44.99 8.31 -13.64
CA LYS A 280 44.88 9.48 -14.52
C LYS A 280 45.65 9.27 -15.83
N ASP A 281 46.81 8.63 -15.76
CA ASP A 281 47.68 8.40 -16.91
C ASP A 281 46.98 7.53 -17.97
N ASP A 282 46.22 6.52 -17.54
CA ASP A 282 45.45 5.63 -18.43
C ASP A 282 44.34 6.35 -19.23
N ILE A 283 43.91 7.53 -18.76
CA ILE A 283 42.78 8.28 -19.34
C ILE A 283 43.14 9.70 -19.73
N LEU A 284 44.41 10.10 -19.64
CA LEU A 284 44.83 11.49 -19.86
C LEU A 284 44.36 12.02 -21.23
N HIS A 285 44.47 11.18 -22.26
CA HIS A 285 44.04 11.44 -23.63
C HIS A 285 42.51 11.63 -23.81
N LEU A 286 41.70 11.26 -22.81
CA LEU A 286 40.23 11.38 -22.82
C LEU A 286 39.72 12.57 -22.01
N LEU A 287 40.60 13.26 -21.27
CA LEU A 287 40.23 14.33 -20.37
C LEU A 287 40.37 15.70 -21.06
N GLU A 288 39.46 16.62 -20.78
CA GLU A 288 39.60 18.02 -21.19
C GLU A 288 40.77 18.71 -20.46
N PRO A 289 41.42 19.73 -21.04
CA PRO A 289 42.63 20.34 -20.48
C PRO A 289 42.50 20.84 -19.03
N LEU A 290 41.38 21.50 -18.69
CA LEU A 290 41.16 21.96 -17.31
C LEU A 290 40.93 20.80 -16.35
N THR A 291 40.29 19.73 -16.81
CA THR A 291 40.07 18.52 -16.01
C THR A 291 41.40 17.80 -15.74
N GLN A 292 42.27 17.73 -16.75
CA GLN A 292 43.65 17.25 -16.60
C GLN A 292 44.43 18.13 -15.62
N LYS A 293 44.27 19.46 -15.65
CA LYS A 293 45.03 20.34 -14.77
C LYS A 293 44.62 20.24 -13.30
N TYR A 294 43.31 20.23 -13.02
CA TYR A 294 42.81 20.45 -11.66
C TYR A 294 42.41 19.19 -10.89
N TYR A 295 42.28 18.02 -11.54
CA TYR A 295 41.81 16.80 -10.88
C TYR A 295 42.80 15.63 -11.02
N THR A 296 42.84 14.80 -9.98
CA THR A 296 43.75 13.65 -9.87
C THR A 296 43.04 12.32 -9.59
N SER A 297 41.80 12.35 -9.12
CA SER A 297 41.03 11.15 -8.78
C SER A 297 39.85 10.97 -9.73
N PHE A 298 39.84 9.81 -10.40
CA PHE A 298 38.87 9.47 -11.42
C PHE A 298 38.26 8.09 -11.18
N MET A 299 36.99 7.99 -11.57
CA MET A 299 36.24 6.75 -11.64
C MET A 299 35.80 6.55 -13.09
N ARG A 300 35.91 5.34 -13.62
CA ARG A 300 35.42 4.97 -14.95
C ARG A 300 34.34 3.92 -14.83
N CYS A 301 33.26 4.10 -15.57
CA CYS A 301 32.20 3.11 -15.67
C CYS A 301 32.67 1.90 -16.48
N VAL A 302 32.52 0.68 -15.94
CA VAL A 302 32.89 -0.55 -16.66
C VAL A 302 31.96 -0.88 -17.84
N GLY A 303 30.76 -0.30 -17.87
CA GLY A 303 29.79 -0.49 -18.95
C GLY A 303 29.93 0.55 -20.06
N CYS A 304 29.51 1.78 -19.78
CA CYS A 304 29.49 2.85 -20.79
C CYS A 304 30.81 3.64 -20.93
N ARG A 305 31.86 3.28 -20.17
CA ARG A 305 33.20 3.90 -20.22
C ARG A 305 33.27 5.39 -19.86
N LYS A 306 32.15 6.03 -19.49
CA LYS A 306 32.12 7.42 -18.98
C LYS A 306 33.05 7.58 -17.77
N ILE A 307 33.74 8.71 -17.73
CA ILE A 307 34.67 9.11 -16.67
C ILE A 307 33.97 10.09 -15.73
N TYR A 308 34.19 9.93 -14.43
CA TYR A 308 33.64 10.75 -13.36
C TYR A 308 34.76 11.21 -12.43
N TRP A 309 34.65 12.42 -11.89
CA TRP A 309 35.59 12.99 -10.92
C TRP A 309 34.85 13.89 -9.92
N ARG A 310 35.54 14.25 -8.83
CA ARG A 310 34.97 15.07 -7.75
C ARG A 310 34.97 16.58 -8.08
N GLY A 311 34.21 16.98 -9.09
CA GLY A 311 33.99 18.39 -9.45
C GLY A 311 32.87 19.07 -8.66
N SER A 312 32.47 20.27 -9.10
CA SER A 312 31.36 21.05 -8.49
C SER A 312 30.03 20.30 -8.47
N HIS A 313 29.72 19.52 -9.51
CA HIS A 313 28.53 18.67 -9.57
C HIS A 313 28.54 17.57 -8.51
N HIS A 314 29.71 16.96 -8.25
CA HIS A 314 29.85 15.94 -7.22
C HIS A 314 29.49 16.52 -5.85
N HIS A 315 29.97 17.72 -5.50
CA HIS A 315 29.65 18.34 -4.22
C HIS A 315 28.14 18.54 -4.02
N LYS A 316 27.43 19.12 -5.00
CA LYS A 316 25.97 19.29 -4.94
C LYS A 316 25.24 17.95 -4.78
N MET A 317 25.69 16.91 -5.50
CA MET A 317 25.10 15.57 -5.41
C MET A 317 25.41 14.89 -4.08
N SER A 318 26.60 15.09 -3.50
CA SER A 318 26.95 14.60 -2.17
C SER A 318 26.03 15.19 -1.11
N VAL A 319 25.87 16.52 -1.10
CA VAL A 319 24.98 17.21 -0.16
C VAL A 319 23.55 16.67 -0.27
N PHE A 320 23.03 16.54 -1.49
CA PHE A 320 21.70 15.96 -1.73
C PHE A 320 21.60 14.52 -1.19
N MET A 321 22.61 13.67 -1.43
CA MET A 321 22.61 12.28 -0.96
C MET A 321 22.74 12.17 0.56
N ASP A 322 23.47 13.09 1.20
CA ASP A 322 23.57 13.15 2.65
C ASP A 322 22.28 13.68 3.30
N GLN A 323 21.60 14.64 2.67
CA GLN A 323 20.24 15.06 3.08
C GLN A 323 19.27 13.89 3.04
N ILE A 324 19.30 13.08 1.98
CA ILE A 324 18.56 11.82 1.91
C ILE A 324 19.02 10.88 3.03
N ARG A 325 20.30 10.59 3.20
CA ARG A 325 20.75 9.66 4.24
C ARG A 325 20.25 10.05 5.64
N ASN A 326 20.24 11.34 5.94
CA ASN A 326 19.94 11.91 7.26
C ASN A 326 18.49 12.37 7.45
N ARG A 327 17.58 12.13 6.49
CA ARG A 327 16.16 12.58 6.56
C ARG A 327 16.00 14.10 6.70
N ILE A 328 16.92 14.88 6.16
CA ILE A 328 16.82 16.34 6.17
C ILE A 328 15.82 16.74 5.07
N SER A 329 14.78 17.49 5.45
CA SER A 329 13.78 18.03 4.51
C SER A 329 14.42 18.99 3.51
N PHE A 330 13.87 19.04 2.29
CA PHE A 330 14.38 19.84 1.17
C PHE A 330 13.81 21.25 1.11
#